data_AF-A0A5A8F312-F1
#
_entry.id   AF-A0A5A8F312-F1
#
_cell.length_a   1.000
_cell.length_b   1.000
_cell.length_c   1.000
_cell.angle_alpha   90.00
_cell.angle_beta   90.00
_cell.angle_gamma   90.00
#
_symmetry.space_group_name_H-M   'P 1'
#
loop_
_entity.id
_entity.type
_entity.pdbx_description
1 polymer ?
#
loop_
_entity_poly.entity_id
_entity_poly.type
_entity_poly.pdbx_seq_one_letter_code
_entity_poly.pdbx_strand_id
1 'polypeptide(L)'
;MFLKNIELKIISVLLALFLWFIVVTSDYQESTFDVPIVLDNLNKGLIAVYDTNIIRVTLKGPNYLLKTISFNDVKIKIDATVLSYGKNRYAISFNDVYTPKGVEVVKIEPKFITITIDKMIEKKVKVVPVFIGSPKVGFKIKKVKMTPEIVVVKGAKKSINDIQTIETLPIDITNKYRDLTYNISVKKEAGMMKITPSYVEVYIEFTEDIVTRTVELPIMVINKRNYKVKLLNEKVKVKLKGRKDIITDEKIQDAVKIFVDVSEILEPGRYLKEVQYNDGKKIEVLKITPDKVRIEVMK
;
A
#
# COMPACT_ATOMS: atom_id res chain seq x y z
N MET A 1 -73.15 -13.30 39.99
CA MET A 1 -71.92 -12.69 40.55
C MET A 1 -71.18 -11.80 39.54
N PHE A 2 -71.16 -12.13 38.24
CA PHE A 2 -70.40 -11.37 37.21
C PHE A 2 -71.03 -10.06 36.71
N LEU A 3 -72.33 -9.81 36.97
CA LEU A 3 -73.08 -8.66 36.46
C LEU A 3 -73.16 -7.45 37.42
N LYS A 4 -72.54 -7.51 38.61
CA LYS A 4 -72.50 -6.38 39.54
C LYS A 4 -71.34 -5.45 39.18
N ASN A 5 -71.57 -4.13 39.20
CA ASN A 5 -70.60 -3.07 38.87
C ASN A 5 -70.17 -3.02 37.39
N ILE A 6 -71.09 -3.29 36.46
CA ILE A 6 -70.77 -3.27 35.02
C ILE A 6 -70.31 -1.88 34.54
N GLU A 7 -70.82 -0.81 35.15
CA GLU A 7 -70.43 0.58 34.90
C GLU A 7 -68.93 0.82 35.18
N LEU A 8 -68.43 0.38 36.34
CA LEU A 8 -67.02 0.51 36.70
C LEU A 8 -66.11 -0.31 35.78
N LYS A 9 -66.57 -1.48 35.31
CA LYS A 9 -65.82 -2.31 34.36
C LYS A 9 -65.71 -1.63 32.99
N ILE A 10 -66.81 -1.07 32.48
CA ILE A 10 -66.81 -0.33 31.20
C ILE A 10 -65.87 0.88 31.29
N ILE A 11 -65.93 1.64 32.39
CA ILE A 11 -65.02 2.77 32.62
C ILE A 11 -63.57 2.30 32.63
N SER A 12 -63.25 1.19 33.32
CA SER A 12 -61.88 0.67 33.36
C SER A 12 -61.34 0.25 31.98
N VAL A 13 -62.19 -0.34 31.13
CA VAL A 13 -61.81 -0.72 29.76
C VAL A 13 -61.63 0.51 28.87
N LEU A 14 -62.51 1.51 28.99
CA LEU A 14 -62.35 2.78 28.27
C LEU A 14 -61.07 3.51 28.68
N LEU A 15 -60.76 3.52 29.98
CA LEU A 15 -59.55 4.16 30.51
C LEU A 15 -58.29 3.38 30.08
N ALA A 16 -58.34 2.05 30.06
CA ALA A 16 -57.28 1.21 29.52
C ALA A 16 -57.08 1.42 28.02
N LEU A 17 -58.16 1.52 27.23
CA LEU A 17 -58.10 1.83 25.79
C LEU A 17 -57.57 3.24 25.55
N PHE A 18 -57.96 4.22 26.37
CA PHE A 18 -57.48 5.59 26.27
C PHE A 18 -55.98 5.69 26.61
N LEU A 19 -55.53 5.03 27.67
CA LEU A 19 -54.12 4.95 28.03
C LEU A 19 -53.32 4.19 26.97
N TRP A 20 -53.84 3.06 26.47
CA TRP A 20 -53.23 2.31 25.38
C TRP A 20 -53.11 3.17 24.11
N PHE A 21 -54.14 3.93 23.77
CA PHE A 21 -54.15 4.84 22.63
C PHE A 21 -53.12 5.97 22.77
N ILE A 22 -52.96 6.57 23.95
CA ILE A 22 -51.92 7.57 24.23
C ILE A 22 -50.52 6.97 24.04
N VAL A 23 -50.29 5.75 24.52
CA VAL A 23 -48.99 5.06 24.38
C VAL A 23 -48.71 4.71 22.92
N VAL A 24 -49.71 4.24 22.17
CA VAL A 24 -49.57 3.84 20.75
C VAL A 24 -49.41 5.05 19.82
N THR A 25 -49.97 6.20 20.17
CA THR A 25 -49.90 7.43 19.34
C THR A 25 -48.56 8.17 19.50
N SER A 26 -47.75 7.80 20.48
CA SER A 26 -46.41 8.38 20.67
C SER A 26 -45.41 7.75 19.69
N ASP A 27 -45.45 8.13 18.40
CA ASP A 27 -44.51 7.70 17.33
C ASP A 27 -43.12 8.35 17.47
N TYR A 28 -42.68 8.56 18.71
CA TYR A 28 -41.35 9.05 19.04
C TYR A 28 -40.39 7.87 19.02
N GLN A 29 -39.48 7.88 18.05
CA GLN A 29 -38.43 6.89 17.94
C GLN A 29 -37.09 7.49 18.32
N GLU A 30 -36.12 6.62 18.58
CA GLU A 30 -34.72 7.02 18.77
C GLU A 30 -33.90 6.56 17.57
N SER A 31 -33.21 7.50 16.93
CA SER A 31 -32.30 7.23 15.80
C SER A 31 -30.91 7.76 16.12
N THR A 32 -29.88 6.97 15.79
CA THR A 32 -28.49 7.36 16.00
C THR A 32 -27.86 7.88 14.72
N PHE A 33 -27.23 9.04 14.81
CA PHE A 33 -26.58 9.72 13.70
C PHE A 33 -25.09 9.90 13.99
N ASP A 34 -24.28 9.74 12.95
CA ASP A 34 -22.85 10.06 12.97
C ASP A 34 -22.67 11.54 12.65
N VAL A 35 -22.28 12.32 13.65
CA VAL A 35 -22.23 13.78 13.56
C VAL A 35 -20.77 14.25 13.60
N PRO A 36 -20.33 15.07 12.63
CA PRO A 36 -18.99 15.63 12.62
C PRO A 36 -18.89 16.82 13.60
N ILE A 37 -17.68 17.01 14.14
CA ILE A 37 -17.36 18.16 14.99
C ILE A 37 -16.90 19.34 14.13
N VAL A 38 -17.44 20.52 14.42
CA VAL A 38 -17.03 21.79 13.82
C VAL A 38 -16.56 22.72 14.95
N LEU A 39 -15.38 23.30 14.78
CA LEU A 39 -14.89 24.34 15.70
C LEU A 39 -15.25 25.72 15.16
N ASP A 40 -15.86 26.52 16.03
CA ASP A 40 -16.07 27.95 15.81
C ASP A 40 -14.93 28.75 16.46
N ASN A 41 -14.70 29.98 15.97
CA ASN A 41 -13.74 30.94 16.56
C ASN A 41 -12.27 30.46 16.68
N LEU A 42 -11.84 29.46 15.90
CA LEU A 42 -10.43 29.06 15.89
C LEU A 42 -9.57 30.15 15.24
N ASN A 43 -8.57 30.66 15.97
CA ASN A 43 -7.68 31.72 15.49
C ASN A 43 -6.94 31.31 14.20
N LYS A 44 -6.72 32.28 13.31
CA LYS A 44 -5.95 32.08 12.08
C LYS A 44 -4.52 31.65 12.44
N GLY A 45 -4.04 30.60 11.78
CA GLY A 45 -2.72 30.02 12.05
C GLY A 45 -2.71 28.96 13.14
N LEU A 46 -3.86 28.59 13.71
CA LEU A 46 -4.02 27.39 14.53
C LEU A 46 -4.76 26.29 13.78
N ILE A 47 -4.52 25.06 14.18
CA ILE A 47 -5.20 23.86 13.70
C ILE A 47 -5.59 22.98 14.88
N ALA A 48 -6.74 22.34 14.78
CA ALA A 48 -7.19 21.34 15.74
C ALA A 48 -7.03 19.93 15.17
N VAL A 49 -6.49 19.04 16.00
CA VAL A 49 -6.39 17.61 15.72
C VAL A 49 -7.22 16.86 16.75
N TYR A 50 -8.17 16.05 16.28
CA TYR A 50 -9.09 15.29 17.11
C TYR A 50 -8.66 13.83 17.21
N ASP A 51 -8.95 13.18 18.33
CA ASP A 51 -8.83 11.72 18.50
C ASP A 51 -9.96 10.97 17.78
N THR A 52 -11.16 11.55 17.76
CA THR A 52 -12.28 11.14 16.90
C THR A 52 -12.94 12.36 16.27
N ASN A 53 -13.24 12.28 14.98
CA ASN A 53 -13.93 13.33 14.22
C ASN A 53 -15.42 13.03 14.02
N ILE A 54 -15.88 11.85 14.43
CA ILE A 54 -17.28 11.40 14.32
C ILE A 54 -17.79 11.06 15.71
N ILE A 55 -18.94 11.65 16.08
CA ILE A 55 -19.61 11.43 17.36
C ILE A 55 -21.00 10.87 17.09
N ARG A 56 -21.36 9.79 17.78
CA ARG A 56 -22.69 9.20 17.68
C ARG A 56 -23.64 9.98 18.57
N VAL A 57 -24.66 10.56 17.96
CA VAL A 57 -25.71 11.31 18.65
C VAL A 57 -27.03 10.60 18.44
N THR A 58 -27.69 10.19 19.51
CA THR A 58 -29.03 9.62 19.46
C THR A 58 -30.05 10.73 19.64
N LEU A 59 -30.92 10.87 18.65
CA LEU A 59 -32.01 11.83 18.62
C LEU A 59 -33.34 11.12 18.84
N LYS A 60 -34.20 11.74 19.64
CA LYS A 60 -35.57 11.32 19.89
C LYS A 60 -36.54 12.29 19.23
N GLY A 61 -37.52 11.78 18.49
CA GLY A 61 -38.51 12.62 17.84
C GLY A 61 -39.50 11.83 16.98
N PRO A 62 -40.47 12.51 16.35
CA PRO A 62 -41.41 11.88 15.44
C PRO A 62 -40.68 11.11 14.33
N ASN A 63 -41.08 9.85 14.09
CA ASN A 63 -40.44 8.95 13.11
C ASN A 63 -40.30 9.58 11.72
N TYR A 64 -41.31 10.32 11.26
CA TYR A 64 -41.27 10.99 9.96
C TYR A 64 -40.18 12.07 9.89
N LEU A 65 -39.91 12.79 10.98
CA LEU A 65 -38.82 13.77 11.04
C LEU A 65 -37.46 13.08 11.04
N LEU A 66 -37.29 12.04 11.88
CA LEU A 66 -36.02 11.33 11.99
C LEU A 66 -35.57 10.70 10.67
N LYS A 67 -36.51 10.24 9.84
CA LYS A 67 -36.22 9.70 8.51
C LYS A 67 -35.83 10.77 7.47
N THR A 68 -36.17 12.03 7.71
CA THR A 68 -35.83 13.15 6.82
C THR A 68 -34.55 13.87 7.21
N ILE A 69 -34.04 13.65 8.43
CA ILE A 69 -32.79 14.27 8.89
C ILE A 69 -31.61 13.77 8.06
N SER A 70 -30.93 14.70 7.40
CA SER A 70 -29.70 14.49 6.67
C SER A 70 -28.47 14.75 7.54
N PHE A 71 -27.31 14.28 7.07
CA PHE A 71 -26.01 14.47 7.73
C PHE A 71 -25.68 15.95 8.02
N ASN A 72 -26.21 16.89 7.23
CA ASN A 72 -25.96 18.32 7.39
C ASN A 72 -26.90 19.02 8.38
N ASP A 73 -27.96 18.35 8.84
CA ASP A 73 -28.99 18.95 9.68
C ASP A 73 -28.63 18.91 11.17
N VAL A 74 -27.71 18.03 11.54
CA VAL A 74 -27.18 17.88 12.90
C VAL A 74 -25.72 18.28 12.91
N LYS A 75 -25.34 19.21 13.80
CA LYS A 75 -23.95 19.70 13.89
C LYS A 75 -23.52 19.80 15.34
N ILE A 76 -22.32 19.34 15.65
CA ILE A 76 -21.68 19.62 16.93
C ILE A 76 -20.78 20.84 16.74
N LYS A 77 -21.09 21.95 17.41
CA LYS A 77 -20.26 23.15 17.38
C LYS A 77 -19.60 23.35 18.72
N ILE A 78 -18.28 23.50 18.70
CA ILE A 78 -17.47 23.75 19.90
C ILE A 78 -16.76 25.09 19.69
N ASP A 79 -16.85 25.99 20.66
CA ASP A 79 -16.10 27.25 20.61
C ASP A 79 -14.63 26.98 20.91
N ALA A 80 -13.73 27.33 19.99
CA ALA A 80 -12.30 27.12 20.18
C ALA A 80 -11.68 28.07 21.23
N THR A 81 -12.37 29.15 21.62
CA THR A 81 -11.85 30.11 22.63
C THR A 81 -11.74 29.50 24.03
N VAL A 82 -12.50 28.45 24.32
CA VAL A 82 -12.38 27.71 25.60
C VAL A 82 -11.25 26.69 25.59
N LEU A 83 -10.56 26.51 24.45
CA LEU A 83 -9.48 25.56 24.27
C LEU A 83 -8.11 26.25 24.38
N SER A 84 -7.21 25.65 25.14
CA SER A 84 -5.83 26.11 25.28
C SER A 84 -4.91 25.49 24.24
N TYR A 85 -3.74 26.09 24.00
CA TYR A 85 -2.69 25.47 23.18
C TYR A 85 -2.27 24.11 23.78
N GLY A 86 -2.12 23.08 22.95
CA GLY A 86 -1.82 21.72 23.39
C GLY A 86 -3.06 20.84 23.51
N LYS A 87 -3.00 19.81 24.37
CA LYS A 87 -4.07 18.81 24.52
C LYS A 87 -5.17 19.33 25.44
N ASN A 88 -6.41 19.31 24.96
CA ASN A 88 -7.61 19.64 25.73
C ASN A 88 -8.51 18.42 25.80
N ARG A 89 -9.03 18.10 26.98
CA ARG A 89 -10.09 17.10 27.13
C ARG A 89 -11.42 17.84 27.21
N TYR A 90 -12.22 17.74 26.16
CA TYR A 90 -13.50 18.43 26.05
C TYR A 90 -14.65 17.47 26.35
N ALA A 91 -15.62 17.92 27.15
CA ALA A 91 -16.82 17.17 27.48
C ALA A 91 -17.98 17.68 26.62
N ILE A 92 -18.46 16.87 25.68
CA ILE A 92 -19.54 17.25 24.78
C ILE A 92 -20.85 17.28 25.58
N SER A 93 -21.52 18.43 25.54
CA SER A 93 -22.81 18.70 26.15
C SER A 93 -23.92 18.61 25.10
N PHE A 94 -25.17 18.41 25.54
CA PHE A 94 -26.34 18.52 24.65
C PHE A 94 -26.47 19.91 24.02
N ASN A 95 -25.96 20.96 24.68
CA ASN A 95 -25.97 22.33 24.14
C ASN A 95 -24.99 22.53 22.99
N ASP A 96 -23.98 21.66 22.84
CA ASP A 96 -23.04 21.72 21.71
C ASP A 96 -23.67 21.16 20.43
N VAL A 97 -24.79 20.42 20.55
CA VAL A 97 -25.47 19.76 19.44
C VAL A 97 -26.62 20.63 18.94
N TYR A 98 -26.50 21.07 17.69
CA TYR A 98 -27.54 21.79 16.99
C TYR A 98 -28.38 20.80 16.19
N THR A 99 -29.67 20.72 16.50
CA THR A 99 -30.64 19.84 15.85
C THR A 99 -31.78 20.64 15.21
N PRO A 100 -32.50 20.06 14.23
CA PRO A 100 -33.75 20.62 13.73
C PRO A 100 -34.81 20.76 14.83
N LYS A 101 -35.78 21.63 14.62
CA LYS A 101 -36.92 21.76 15.55
C LYS A 101 -37.73 20.46 15.59
N GLY A 102 -38.18 20.07 16.78
CA GLY A 102 -39.03 18.88 16.98
C GLY A 102 -38.28 17.57 17.22
N VAL A 103 -36.95 17.62 17.40
CA VAL A 103 -36.14 16.47 17.85
C VAL A 103 -35.24 16.87 19.02
N GLU A 104 -35.04 15.93 19.94
CA GLU A 104 -34.27 16.12 21.16
C GLU A 104 -33.07 15.19 21.19
N VAL A 105 -31.95 15.66 21.73
CA VAL A 105 -30.77 14.82 21.93
C VAL A 105 -30.94 14.02 23.22
N VAL A 106 -30.88 12.70 23.12
CA VAL A 106 -31.02 11.81 24.29
C VAL A 106 -29.70 11.15 24.68
N LYS A 107 -28.76 11.00 23.74
CA LYS A 107 -27.48 10.33 23.99
C LYS A 107 -26.36 10.87 23.10
N ILE A 108 -25.14 10.95 23.66
CA ILE A 108 -23.93 11.32 22.95
C ILE A 108 -22.82 10.33 23.30
N GLU A 109 -22.18 9.73 22.30
CA GLU A 109 -21.06 8.80 22.48
C GLU A 109 -19.94 9.04 21.46
N PRO A 110 -18.69 9.24 21.91
CA PRO A 110 -18.25 9.40 23.31
C PRO A 110 -18.60 10.77 23.90
N LYS A 111 -18.77 10.83 25.23
CA LYS A 111 -19.00 12.10 25.96
C LYS A 111 -17.75 12.96 26.08
N PHE A 112 -16.56 12.35 26.05
CA PHE A 112 -15.28 13.05 26.14
C PHE A 112 -14.47 12.83 24.87
N ILE A 113 -13.88 13.90 24.38
CA ILE A 113 -12.95 13.88 23.25
C ILE A 113 -11.67 14.63 23.59
N THR A 114 -10.60 14.29 22.89
CA THR A 114 -9.33 14.99 23.01
C THR A 114 -9.12 15.88 21.79
N ILE A 115 -9.10 17.20 22.02
CA ILE A 115 -8.83 18.19 20.99
C ILE A 115 -7.45 18.77 21.24
N THR A 116 -6.53 18.53 20.31
CA THR A 116 -5.18 19.11 20.36
C THR A 116 -5.13 20.36 19.49
N ILE A 117 -4.94 21.53 20.11
CA ILE A 117 -4.73 22.80 19.40
C ILE A 117 -3.23 23.00 19.18
N ASP A 118 -2.84 23.20 17.93
CA ASP A 118 -1.45 23.41 17.54
C ASP A 118 -1.29 24.53 16.52
N LYS A 119 -0.04 24.99 16.32
CA LYS A 119 0.32 25.93 15.28
C LYS A 119 0.20 25.24 13.93
N MET A 120 -0.50 25.88 13.02
CA MET A 120 -0.54 25.49 11.62
C MET A 120 0.73 25.98 10.95
N ILE A 121 1.49 25.07 10.36
CA ILE A 121 2.68 25.39 9.57
C ILE A 121 2.58 24.76 8.19
N GLU A 122 3.41 25.27 7.27
CA GLU A 122 3.61 24.72 5.94
C GLU A 122 5.07 24.26 5.82
N LYS A 123 5.28 23.06 5.27
CA LYS A 123 6.62 22.48 5.10
C LYS A 123 6.75 21.87 3.72
N LYS A 124 7.87 22.12 3.06
CA LYS A 124 8.27 21.44 1.82
C LYS A 124 8.85 20.08 2.17
N VAL A 125 8.31 19.01 1.61
CA VAL A 125 8.66 17.62 1.93
C VAL A 125 8.93 16.86 0.64
N LYS A 126 9.97 16.03 0.63
CA LYS A 126 10.32 15.20 -0.54
C LYS A 126 9.37 14.00 -0.64
N VAL A 127 8.89 13.70 -1.83
CA VAL A 127 8.01 12.54 -2.05
C VAL A 127 8.85 11.31 -2.37
N VAL A 128 8.47 10.17 -1.79
CA VAL A 128 9.10 8.87 -2.02
C VAL A 128 8.03 7.88 -2.52
N PRO A 129 8.28 7.16 -3.62
CA PRO A 129 7.31 6.20 -4.15
C PRO A 129 7.35 4.90 -3.34
N VAL A 130 6.19 4.32 -3.09
CA VAL A 130 6.06 3.00 -2.46
C VAL A 130 5.68 1.98 -3.51
N PHE A 131 6.48 0.92 -3.65
CA PHE A 131 6.23 -0.16 -4.61
C PHE A 131 5.70 -1.41 -3.91
N ILE A 132 4.77 -2.11 -4.57
CA ILE A 132 4.31 -3.44 -4.16
C ILE A 132 4.54 -4.44 -5.30
N GLY A 133 4.80 -5.69 -4.91
CA GLY A 133 5.15 -6.74 -5.86
C GLY A 133 6.60 -6.70 -6.31
N SER A 134 6.90 -7.40 -7.39
CA SER A 134 8.24 -7.45 -7.99
C SER A 134 8.16 -7.33 -9.52
N PRO A 135 9.15 -6.69 -10.17
CA PRO A 135 9.23 -6.67 -11.63
C PRO A 135 9.21 -8.09 -12.21
N LYS A 136 8.89 -8.20 -13.49
CA LYS A 136 8.98 -9.48 -14.22
C LYS A 136 10.35 -10.11 -14.01
N VAL A 137 10.39 -11.43 -13.81
CA VAL A 137 11.63 -12.18 -13.64
C VAL A 137 12.60 -11.86 -14.79
N GLY A 138 13.86 -11.55 -14.45
CA GLY A 138 14.88 -11.11 -15.40
C GLY A 138 14.92 -9.60 -15.65
N PHE A 139 14.05 -8.81 -15.01
CA PHE A 139 14.05 -7.35 -15.11
C PHE A 139 14.20 -6.70 -13.72
N LYS A 140 14.65 -5.45 -13.71
CA LYS A 140 14.72 -4.60 -12.53
C LYS A 140 14.33 -3.16 -12.86
N ILE A 141 14.00 -2.39 -11.83
CA ILE A 141 13.85 -0.95 -11.96
C ILE A 141 15.24 -0.35 -12.16
N LYS A 142 15.40 0.39 -13.25
CA LYS A 142 16.61 1.14 -13.57
C LYS A 142 16.59 2.52 -12.95
N LYS A 143 15.46 3.22 -13.07
CA LYS A 143 15.30 4.60 -12.62
C LYS A 143 13.84 4.88 -12.27
N VAL A 144 13.65 5.74 -11.29
CA VAL A 144 12.35 6.33 -10.98
C VAL A 144 12.50 7.84 -11.03
N LYS A 145 11.57 8.52 -11.69
CA LYS A 145 11.47 9.99 -11.73
C LYS A 145 10.09 10.39 -11.21
N MET A 146 10.05 11.46 -10.42
CA MET A 146 8.81 11.97 -9.87
C MET A 146 8.63 13.43 -10.21
N THR A 147 7.42 13.81 -10.61
CA THR A 147 7.09 15.18 -10.98
C THR A 147 5.79 15.61 -10.26
N PRO A 148 5.86 16.55 -9.30
CA PRO A 148 7.06 17.10 -8.65
C PRO A 148 7.72 16.13 -7.65
N GLU A 149 9.01 16.32 -7.37
CA GLU A 149 9.73 15.58 -6.31
C GLU A 149 9.44 16.12 -4.89
N ILE A 150 8.90 17.34 -4.80
CA ILE A 150 8.62 18.04 -3.54
C ILE A 150 7.17 18.50 -3.53
N VAL A 151 6.50 18.28 -2.41
CA VAL A 151 5.15 18.79 -2.15
C VAL A 151 5.15 19.70 -0.93
N VAL A 152 4.18 20.60 -0.87
CA VAL A 152 3.93 21.44 0.30
C VAL A 152 2.89 20.78 1.18
N VAL A 153 3.26 20.44 2.40
CA VAL A 153 2.39 19.86 3.42
C VAL A 153 2.01 20.96 4.41
N LYS A 154 0.71 21.16 4.61
CA LYS A 154 0.13 22.07 5.60
C LYS A 154 -0.52 21.25 6.70
N GLY A 155 -0.23 21.54 7.96
CA GLY A 155 -0.73 20.73 9.08
C GLY A 155 -0.26 21.22 10.44
N ALA A 156 -0.55 20.41 11.47
CA ALA A 156 -0.12 20.67 12.85
C ALA A 156 1.41 20.60 12.95
N LYS A 157 2.02 21.59 13.59
CA LYS A 157 3.48 21.66 13.77
C LYS A 157 4.03 20.37 14.38
N LYS A 158 3.44 19.88 15.45
CA LYS A 158 3.86 18.65 16.11
C LYS A 158 3.82 17.42 15.19
N SER A 159 2.90 17.39 14.23
CA SER A 159 2.77 16.28 13.29
C SER A 159 3.75 16.38 12.13
N ILE A 160 4.01 17.59 11.59
CA ILE A 160 4.76 17.73 10.33
C ILE A 160 6.18 18.29 10.50
N ASN A 161 6.54 18.81 11.67
CA ASN A 161 7.84 19.46 11.89
C ASN A 161 9.01 18.50 11.66
N ASP A 162 8.86 17.22 11.98
CA ASP A 162 9.94 16.24 11.91
C ASP A 162 9.88 15.36 10.64
N ILE A 163 8.83 15.52 9.83
CA ILE A 163 8.65 14.75 8.59
C ILE A 163 9.66 15.24 7.53
N GLN A 164 10.55 14.36 7.09
CA GLN A 164 11.52 14.67 6.02
C GLN A 164 11.02 14.23 4.64
N THR A 165 10.30 13.11 4.59
CA THR A 165 9.77 12.50 3.38
C THR A 165 8.31 12.12 3.55
N ILE A 166 7.57 12.08 2.44
CA ILE A 166 6.18 11.63 2.41
C ILE A 166 6.01 10.57 1.32
N GLU A 167 5.28 9.51 1.63
CA GLU A 167 5.08 8.38 0.74
C GLU A 167 3.97 8.64 -0.27
N THR A 168 4.06 8.04 -1.46
CA THR A 168 2.90 7.88 -2.34
C THR A 168 2.00 6.75 -1.86
N LEU A 169 0.79 6.65 -2.41
CA LEU A 169 0.05 5.39 -2.37
C LEU A 169 0.85 4.28 -3.09
N PRO A 170 0.62 3.01 -2.75
CA PRO A 170 1.35 1.88 -3.35
C PRO A 170 1.18 1.82 -4.88
N ILE A 171 2.29 1.56 -5.57
CA ILE A 171 2.35 1.35 -7.01
C ILE A 171 2.67 -0.11 -7.28
N ASP A 172 1.76 -0.81 -7.95
CA ASP A 172 1.94 -2.23 -8.29
C ASP A 172 2.86 -2.41 -9.50
N ILE A 173 4.02 -3.01 -9.26
CA ILE A 173 5.03 -3.32 -10.27
C ILE A 173 5.07 -4.82 -10.60
N THR A 174 4.11 -5.61 -10.12
CA THR A 174 4.04 -7.06 -10.33
C THR A 174 4.07 -7.40 -11.81
N ASN A 175 5.05 -8.20 -12.22
CA ASN A 175 5.26 -8.67 -13.60
C ASN A 175 5.43 -7.54 -14.64
N LYS A 176 5.72 -6.30 -14.21
CA LYS A 176 6.02 -5.18 -15.12
C LYS A 176 7.48 -5.22 -15.58
N TYR A 177 7.72 -4.79 -16.81
CA TYR A 177 9.04 -4.83 -17.47
C TYR A 177 9.24 -3.77 -18.55
N ARG A 178 8.18 -3.03 -18.88
CA ARG A 178 8.22 -1.87 -19.79
C ARG A 178 8.08 -0.63 -18.95
N ASP A 179 8.60 0.48 -19.46
CA ASP A 179 8.48 1.77 -18.81
C ASP A 179 7.01 2.17 -18.66
N LEU A 180 6.71 2.79 -17.51
CA LEU A 180 5.35 3.15 -17.12
C LEU A 180 5.33 4.52 -16.46
N THR A 181 4.24 5.23 -16.65
CA THR A 181 3.95 6.50 -15.99
C THR A 181 2.64 6.39 -15.23
N TYR A 182 2.62 6.81 -13.97
CA TYR A 182 1.45 6.80 -13.12
C TYR A 182 1.19 8.16 -12.50
N ASN A 183 -0.08 8.55 -12.35
CA ASN A 183 -0.48 9.67 -11.49
C ASN A 183 -0.98 9.12 -10.15
N ILE A 184 -0.18 9.30 -9.10
CA ILE A 184 -0.42 8.65 -7.81
C ILE A 184 -0.59 9.71 -6.72
N SER A 185 -1.61 9.53 -5.89
CA SER A 185 -1.83 10.40 -4.72
C SER A 185 -0.73 10.23 -3.67
N VAL A 186 -0.40 11.33 -3.01
CA VAL A 186 0.48 11.31 -1.85
C VAL A 186 -0.32 10.82 -0.62
N LYS A 187 0.25 9.89 0.13
CA LYS A 187 -0.37 9.29 1.32
C LYS A 187 -0.50 10.36 2.40
N LYS A 188 -1.73 10.67 2.80
CA LYS A 188 -2.04 11.64 3.85
C LYS A 188 -2.05 10.96 5.22
N GLU A 189 -1.30 11.50 6.17
CA GLU A 189 -1.25 11.02 7.55
C GLU A 189 -1.99 11.93 8.53
N ALA A 190 -2.18 11.46 9.77
CA ALA A 190 -2.85 12.20 10.82
C ALA A 190 -2.12 13.53 11.13
N GLY A 191 -2.89 14.61 11.28
CA GLY A 191 -2.36 15.95 11.52
C GLY A 191 -1.92 16.71 10.26
N MET A 192 -1.93 16.07 9.08
CA MET A 192 -1.84 16.77 7.80
C MET A 192 -3.23 17.30 7.41
N MET A 193 -3.32 18.59 7.10
CA MET A 193 -4.56 19.21 6.64
C MET A 193 -4.65 19.16 5.12
N LYS A 194 -3.60 19.61 4.44
CA LYS A 194 -3.55 19.76 2.98
C LYS A 194 -2.16 19.41 2.46
N ILE A 195 -2.11 18.73 1.31
CA ILE A 195 -0.89 18.44 0.57
C ILE A 195 -1.08 19.05 -0.83
N THR A 196 -0.11 19.83 -1.30
CA THR A 196 -0.19 20.52 -2.59
C THR A 196 1.11 20.31 -3.39
N PRO A 197 1.05 19.73 -4.60
CA PRO A 197 -0.10 18.99 -5.16
C PRO A 197 -0.42 17.73 -4.34
N SER A 198 -1.67 17.25 -4.43
CA SER A 198 -2.12 16.03 -3.73
C SER A 198 -1.75 14.73 -4.47
N TYR A 199 -1.30 14.85 -5.71
CA TYR A 199 -0.82 13.76 -6.55
C TYR A 199 0.48 14.15 -7.24
N VAL A 200 1.24 13.13 -7.63
CA VAL A 200 2.51 13.25 -8.32
C VAL A 200 2.54 12.28 -9.49
N GLU A 201 3.19 12.67 -10.58
CA GLU A 201 3.50 11.78 -11.69
C GLU A 201 4.75 10.96 -11.34
N VAL A 202 4.68 9.64 -11.48
CA VAL A 202 5.77 8.71 -11.22
C VAL A 202 6.08 7.96 -12.51
N TYR A 203 7.24 8.26 -13.10
CA TYR A 203 7.79 7.55 -14.24
C TYR A 203 8.80 6.50 -13.77
N ILE A 204 8.59 5.25 -14.18
CA ILE A 204 9.40 4.09 -13.78
C ILE A 204 10.01 3.50 -15.05
N GLU A 205 11.34 3.50 -15.10
CA GLU A 205 12.14 2.92 -16.18
C GLU A 205 12.61 1.52 -15.77
N PHE A 206 12.34 0.52 -16.61
CA PHE A 206 12.75 -0.86 -16.38
C PHE A 206 13.92 -1.24 -17.30
N THR A 207 14.75 -2.16 -16.84
CA THR A 207 15.85 -2.71 -17.65
C THR A 207 16.07 -4.19 -17.34
N GLU A 208 16.73 -4.89 -18.24
CA GLU A 208 17.11 -6.28 -18.00
C GLU A 208 18.08 -6.38 -16.82
N ASP A 209 17.82 -7.31 -15.91
CA ASP A 209 18.71 -7.60 -14.80
C ASP A 209 19.83 -8.52 -15.27
N ILE A 210 20.85 -7.91 -15.89
CA ILE A 210 22.03 -8.61 -16.37
C ILE A 210 22.95 -8.91 -15.20
N VAL A 211 23.31 -10.18 -15.05
CA VAL A 211 24.22 -10.69 -14.03
C VAL A 211 25.40 -11.39 -14.69
N THR A 212 26.51 -11.48 -13.95
CA THR A 212 27.67 -12.26 -14.33
C THR A 212 27.85 -13.40 -13.33
N ARG A 213 28.02 -14.63 -13.83
CA ARG A 213 28.19 -15.82 -13.00
C ARG A 213 29.31 -16.67 -13.55
N THR A 214 30.10 -17.27 -12.67
CA THR A 214 31.08 -18.29 -13.04
C THR A 214 30.53 -19.65 -12.65
N VAL A 215 30.54 -20.59 -13.58
CA VAL A 215 30.08 -21.97 -13.39
C VAL A 215 31.12 -22.96 -13.91
N GLU A 216 31.10 -24.19 -13.42
CA GLU A 216 31.91 -25.28 -13.96
C GLU A 216 31.08 -26.11 -14.94
N LEU A 217 31.49 -26.13 -16.21
CA LEU A 217 30.81 -26.87 -17.27
C LEU A 217 31.66 -28.06 -17.75
N PRO A 218 31.02 -29.21 -18.05
CA PRO A 218 31.73 -30.35 -18.59
C PRO A 218 32.19 -30.10 -20.02
N ILE A 219 33.33 -30.66 -20.39
CA ILE A 219 33.89 -30.58 -21.74
C ILE A 219 33.43 -31.80 -22.54
N MET A 220 32.76 -31.58 -23.66
CA MET A 220 32.43 -32.62 -24.61
C MET A 220 33.57 -32.78 -25.63
N VAL A 221 33.84 -34.01 -26.06
CA VAL A 221 34.77 -34.25 -27.15
C VAL A 221 33.94 -34.62 -28.38
N ILE A 222 34.11 -33.87 -29.47
CA ILE A 222 33.36 -34.05 -30.72
C ILE A 222 34.29 -34.59 -31.82
N ASN A 223 33.71 -35.14 -32.90
CA ASN A 223 34.45 -35.72 -34.03
C ASN A 223 35.45 -36.84 -33.64
N LYS A 224 35.09 -37.61 -32.61
CA LYS A 224 35.80 -38.84 -32.26
C LYS A 224 35.65 -39.83 -33.42
N ARG A 225 36.74 -40.12 -34.12
CA ARG A 225 36.81 -41.22 -35.10
C ARG A 225 36.85 -42.56 -34.35
N ASN A 226 37.69 -43.50 -34.76
CA ASN A 226 37.89 -44.79 -34.07
C ASN A 226 38.79 -44.68 -32.83
N TYR A 227 38.92 -43.50 -32.22
CA TYR A 227 39.83 -43.26 -31.09
C TYR A 227 39.07 -43.07 -29.78
N LYS A 228 39.62 -43.64 -28.71
CA LYS A 228 39.22 -43.34 -27.33
C LYS A 228 39.97 -42.09 -26.87
N VAL A 229 39.23 -41.06 -26.46
CA VAL A 229 39.81 -39.80 -25.98
C VAL A 229 39.54 -39.63 -24.49
N LYS A 230 40.59 -39.47 -23.70
CA LYS A 230 40.53 -39.15 -22.27
C LYS A 230 40.92 -37.69 -22.06
N LEU A 231 40.06 -36.95 -21.37
CA LEU A 231 40.35 -35.60 -20.90
C LEU A 231 41.11 -35.67 -19.58
N LEU A 232 42.20 -34.91 -19.43
CA LEU A 232 42.87 -34.79 -18.14
C LEU A 232 42.03 -33.97 -17.15
N ASN A 233 41.29 -32.98 -17.67
CA ASN A 233 40.36 -32.14 -16.94
C ASN A 233 39.00 -32.21 -17.63
N GLU A 234 38.00 -32.76 -16.94
CA GLU A 234 36.66 -32.97 -17.52
C GLU A 234 35.78 -31.73 -17.45
N LYS A 235 36.17 -30.72 -16.67
CA LYS A 235 35.41 -29.48 -16.44
C LYS A 235 36.29 -28.24 -16.61
N VAL A 236 35.66 -27.16 -17.07
CA VAL A 236 36.25 -25.82 -17.15
C VAL A 236 35.38 -24.81 -16.42
N LYS A 237 36.02 -23.77 -15.86
CA LYS A 237 35.32 -22.62 -15.29
C LYS A 237 34.96 -21.66 -16.41
N VAL A 238 33.68 -21.37 -16.55
CA VAL A 238 33.15 -20.47 -17.58
C VAL A 238 32.49 -19.28 -16.90
N LYS A 239 32.98 -18.08 -17.19
CA LYS A 239 32.39 -16.81 -16.77
C LYS A 239 31.39 -16.39 -17.83
N LEU A 240 30.12 -16.30 -17.43
CA LEU A 240 28.98 -16.04 -18.27
C LEU A 240 28.33 -14.73 -17.88
N LYS A 241 27.74 -14.04 -18.84
CA LYS A 241 26.92 -12.84 -18.65
C LYS A 241 25.58 -13.04 -19.35
N GLY A 242 24.51 -12.62 -18.69
CA GLY A 242 23.18 -12.74 -19.25
C GLY A 242 22.11 -12.31 -18.27
N ARG A 243 20.86 -12.40 -18.70
CA ARG A 243 19.72 -12.03 -17.87
C ARG A 243 19.53 -13.01 -16.71
N LYS A 244 19.20 -12.49 -15.53
CA LYS A 244 19.15 -13.26 -14.27
C LYS A 244 18.27 -14.50 -14.30
N ASP A 245 17.18 -14.48 -15.06
CA ASP A 245 16.26 -15.61 -15.25
C ASP A 245 16.81 -16.72 -16.15
N ILE A 246 17.90 -16.46 -16.88
CA ILE A 246 18.57 -17.41 -17.80
C ILE A 246 19.87 -17.94 -17.17
N ILE A 247 20.51 -17.16 -16.30
CA ILE A 247 21.77 -17.53 -15.61
C ILE A 247 21.50 -18.46 -14.40
N THR A 248 20.84 -19.57 -14.68
CA THR A 248 20.54 -20.68 -13.73
C THR A 248 21.25 -21.94 -14.20
N ASP A 249 21.68 -22.81 -13.28
CA ASP A 249 22.55 -23.96 -13.62
C ASP A 249 21.97 -24.86 -14.72
N GLU A 250 20.67 -25.14 -14.65
CA GLU A 250 19.93 -25.93 -15.65
C GLU A 250 19.98 -25.27 -17.04
N LYS A 251 19.47 -24.04 -17.16
CA LYS A 251 19.45 -23.30 -18.43
C LYS A 251 20.83 -23.03 -19.01
N ILE A 252 21.85 -22.85 -18.16
CA ILE A 252 23.23 -22.67 -18.61
C ILE A 252 23.75 -23.93 -19.26
N GLN A 253 23.54 -25.10 -18.66
CA GLN A 253 24.01 -26.38 -19.22
C GLN A 253 23.34 -26.70 -20.56
N ASP A 254 22.09 -26.28 -20.76
CA ASP A 254 21.39 -26.43 -22.02
C ASP A 254 21.87 -25.45 -23.10
N ALA A 255 22.08 -24.19 -22.71
CA ALA A 255 22.38 -23.11 -23.65
C ALA A 255 23.87 -22.96 -23.99
N VAL A 256 24.79 -23.42 -23.13
CA VAL A 256 26.23 -23.29 -23.34
C VAL A 256 26.85 -24.67 -23.43
N LYS A 257 27.33 -25.01 -24.62
CA LYS A 257 28.02 -26.28 -24.88
C LYS A 257 29.51 -26.03 -25.03
N ILE A 258 30.29 -26.62 -24.13
CA ILE A 258 31.76 -26.57 -24.18
C ILE A 258 32.27 -27.84 -24.84
N PHE A 259 33.18 -27.69 -25.81
CA PHE A 259 33.71 -28.84 -26.52
C PHE A 259 35.16 -28.67 -26.99
N VAL A 260 35.79 -29.81 -27.27
CA VAL A 260 37.08 -29.92 -27.92
C VAL A 260 36.90 -30.73 -29.21
N ASP A 261 37.29 -30.13 -30.34
CA ASP A 261 37.32 -30.82 -31.62
C ASP A 261 38.64 -31.59 -31.81
N VAL A 262 38.52 -32.88 -32.09
CA VAL A 262 39.65 -33.78 -32.37
C VAL A 262 39.71 -34.25 -33.82
N SER A 263 38.97 -33.60 -34.72
CA SER A 263 38.91 -33.91 -36.16
C SER A 263 40.28 -33.95 -36.86
N GLU A 264 41.22 -33.11 -36.39
CA GLU A 264 42.60 -32.96 -36.89
C GLU A 264 43.58 -34.03 -36.37
N ILE A 265 43.19 -34.83 -35.37
CA ILE A 265 44.11 -35.79 -34.74
C ILE A 265 44.09 -37.10 -35.52
N LEU A 266 45.24 -37.43 -36.11
CA LEU A 266 45.42 -38.62 -36.95
C LEU A 266 46.09 -39.79 -36.22
N GLU A 267 46.81 -39.53 -35.13
CA GLU A 267 47.61 -40.52 -34.41
C GLU A 267 47.33 -40.52 -32.90
N PRO A 268 47.50 -41.65 -32.19
CA PRO A 268 47.46 -41.70 -30.74
C PRO A 268 48.57 -40.84 -30.10
N GLY A 269 48.27 -40.18 -28.99
CA GLY A 269 49.23 -39.29 -28.33
C GLY A 269 48.60 -38.34 -27.34
N ARG A 270 49.41 -37.45 -26.76
CA ARG A 270 48.98 -36.37 -25.86
C ARG A 270 48.98 -35.04 -26.60
N TYR A 271 47.84 -34.37 -26.58
CA TYR A 271 47.64 -33.11 -27.29
C TYR A 271 47.12 -32.04 -26.36
N LEU A 272 47.50 -30.79 -26.62
CA LEU A 272 46.92 -29.61 -25.98
C LEU A 272 45.97 -28.96 -26.98
N LYS A 273 44.66 -28.97 -26.68
CA LYS A 273 43.63 -28.42 -27.57
C LYS A 273 42.93 -27.24 -26.93
N GLU A 274 42.56 -26.28 -27.77
CA GLU A 274 41.75 -25.13 -27.37
C GLU A 274 40.32 -25.57 -27.08
N VAL A 275 39.78 -25.01 -26.00
CA VAL A 275 38.40 -25.21 -25.59
C VAL A 275 37.52 -24.30 -26.44
N GLN A 276 36.65 -24.90 -27.23
CA GLN A 276 35.66 -24.20 -28.04
C GLN A 276 34.31 -24.21 -27.32
N TYR A 277 33.43 -23.29 -27.71
CA TYR A 277 32.10 -23.19 -27.16
C TYR A 277 31.08 -22.80 -28.22
N ASN A 278 29.83 -23.18 -27.97
CA ASN A 278 28.67 -22.62 -28.64
C ASN A 278 27.76 -22.05 -27.56
N ASP A 279 27.43 -20.76 -27.66
CA ASP A 279 26.53 -20.08 -26.77
C ASP A 279 25.18 -19.80 -27.44
N GLY A 280 24.10 -20.08 -26.73
CA GLY A 280 22.78 -19.63 -27.15
C GLY A 280 22.74 -18.10 -27.13
N LYS A 281 22.14 -17.47 -28.15
CA LYS A 281 22.03 -15.99 -28.36
C LYS A 281 21.66 -15.11 -27.15
N LYS A 282 21.25 -15.70 -26.02
CA LYS A 282 20.82 -15.04 -24.78
C LYS A 282 21.84 -15.10 -23.63
N ILE A 283 22.93 -15.85 -23.77
CA ILE A 283 24.03 -15.95 -22.81
C ILE A 283 25.32 -15.60 -23.55
N GLU A 284 26.10 -14.70 -22.98
CA GLU A 284 27.40 -14.27 -23.50
C GLU A 284 28.50 -14.97 -22.68
N VAL A 285 29.36 -15.74 -23.35
CA VAL A 285 30.56 -16.32 -22.72
C VAL A 285 31.67 -15.27 -22.69
N LEU A 286 32.06 -14.84 -21.48
CA LEU A 286 33.09 -13.81 -21.31
C LEU A 286 34.50 -14.40 -21.21
N LYS A 287 34.65 -15.53 -20.52
CA LYS A 287 35.96 -16.16 -20.28
C LYS A 287 35.82 -17.65 -19.97
N ILE A 288 36.72 -18.46 -20.50
CA ILE A 288 36.89 -19.87 -20.15
C ILE A 288 38.26 -20.05 -19.48
N THR A 289 38.33 -20.86 -18.42
CA THR A 289 39.58 -21.15 -17.71
C THR A 289 39.63 -22.61 -17.24
N PRO A 290 40.66 -23.39 -17.65
CA PRO A 290 41.68 -23.04 -18.66
C PRO A 290 41.09 -22.94 -20.07
N ASP A 291 41.70 -22.13 -20.94
CA ASP A 291 41.34 -21.97 -22.36
C ASP A 291 41.89 -23.10 -23.25
N LYS A 292 42.89 -23.85 -22.75
CA LYS A 292 43.43 -25.05 -23.37
C LYS A 292 43.39 -26.23 -22.40
N VAL A 293 43.05 -27.40 -22.91
CA VAL A 293 43.00 -28.66 -22.14
C VAL A 293 43.85 -29.73 -22.77
N ARG A 294 44.45 -30.54 -21.90
CA ARG A 294 45.23 -31.71 -22.31
C ARG A 294 44.30 -32.90 -22.52
N ILE A 295 44.43 -33.53 -23.68
CA ILE A 295 43.72 -34.75 -24.06
C ILE A 295 44.74 -35.86 -24.38
N GLU A 296 44.35 -37.08 -24.06
CA GLU A 296 45.09 -38.31 -24.40
C GLU A 296 44.24 -39.15 -25.34
N VAL A 297 44.77 -39.41 -26.53
CA VAL A 297 44.10 -40.14 -27.61
C VAL A 297 44.71 -41.54 -27.71
N MET A 298 43.88 -42.56 -27.62
CA MET A 298 44.24 -43.98 -27.61
C MET A 298 43.47 -44.72 -28.72
N LYS A 299 44.03 -45.83 -29.21
CA LYS A 299 43.32 -46.78 -30.08
C LYS A 299 42.18 -47.49 -29.36
#